data_AF-F3G3L8-F1
#
_entry.id   AF-F3G3L8-F1
#
_cell.length_a   1.000
_cell.length_b   1.000
_cell.length_c   1.000
_cell.angle_alpha   90.00
_cell.angle_beta   90.00
_cell.angle_gamma   90.00
#
_symmetry.space_group_name_H-M   'P 1'
#
loop_
_entity.id
_entity.type
_entity.pdbx_description
1 polymer ?
#
loop_
_entity_poly.entity_id
_entity_poly.type
_entity_poly.pdbx_seq_one_letter_code
_entity_poly.pdbx_strand_id
1 'polypeptide(L)'
;MNVHVLAMPAQLPKPDMEIIIANREKLKREIDRLGDIYLPVMNEALLSLLSEVGHVDKEALDTLTLVPHMYNSEEMLPFLEAVEKLRGDPEDAKSSAAIADFNEEISLLLDTREASLSSQAKALDRALINLEAVRVDGVEHLTPALEQEIAVLEARLETEHARLTEVVRQAPAVNDLIRDVESLSFFDKLKPLVASLERLADVDPLNPLIGSVKAGIAGVSNILDLLDAAVDYDHLIALRERLQTQMTGLQETTDTTRAALETEVSKRGQLSGLASVELCKTDYVREMSKLLEALKRVLASSRLPETAVIEKRVEHFSRQADALNNYLIDLRRSWRS
;
A
#
# COMPACT_ATOMS: atom_id res chain seq x y z
N MET A 1 -17.08 10.34 -57.14
CA MET A 1 -16.66 8.93 -56.99
C MET A 1 -16.03 8.82 -55.59
N ASN A 2 -16.87 8.72 -54.56
CA ASN A 2 -16.42 8.60 -53.18
C ASN A 2 -16.28 7.12 -52.88
N VAL A 3 -15.04 6.64 -52.88
CA VAL A 3 -14.72 5.30 -52.42
C VAL A 3 -15.06 5.27 -50.94
N HIS A 4 -16.16 4.62 -50.58
CA HIS A 4 -16.41 4.17 -49.21
C HIS A 4 -15.27 3.23 -48.87
N VAL A 5 -14.21 3.77 -48.25
CA VAL A 5 -13.23 2.95 -47.55
C VAL A 5 -14.04 2.23 -46.48
N LEU A 6 -14.28 0.93 -46.70
CA LEU A 6 -14.70 0.01 -45.66
C LEU A 6 -13.60 0.10 -44.60
N ALA A 7 -13.78 1.00 -43.63
CA ALA A 7 -12.78 1.28 -42.63
C ALA A 7 -12.51 -0.03 -41.90
N MET A 8 -11.26 -0.51 -41.92
CA MET A 8 -10.86 -1.55 -40.99
C MET A 8 -11.31 -1.11 -39.59
N PRO A 9 -11.85 -2.02 -38.76
CA PRO A 9 -12.17 -1.68 -37.38
C PRO A 9 -10.92 -1.05 -36.76
N ALA A 10 -11.06 0.19 -36.28
CA ALA A 10 -9.96 0.92 -35.67
C ALA A 10 -9.38 0.06 -34.53
N GLN A 11 -8.05 -0.02 -34.44
CA GLN A 11 -7.40 -0.85 -33.45
C GLN A 11 -7.89 -0.48 -32.04
N LEU A 12 -8.55 -1.44 -31.39
CA LEU A 12 -9.13 -1.23 -30.06
C LEU A 12 -7.99 -1.13 -29.03
N PRO A 13 -8.03 -0.14 -28.11
CA PRO A 13 -7.02 0.00 -27.07
C PRO A 13 -7.03 -1.26 -26.21
N LYS A 14 -5.87 -1.89 -26.06
CA LYS A 14 -5.74 -3.14 -25.30
C LYS A 14 -5.24 -2.84 -23.89
N PRO A 15 -6.04 -3.14 -22.84
CA PRO A 15 -5.57 -3.14 -21.47
C PRO A 15 -4.38 -4.08 -21.30
N ASP A 16 -3.43 -3.66 -20.47
CA ASP A 16 -2.38 -4.54 -19.99
C ASP A 16 -2.92 -5.37 -18.82
N MET A 17 -3.19 -6.64 -19.11
CA MET A 17 -3.78 -7.57 -18.15
C MET A 17 -2.82 -7.92 -17.01
N GLU A 18 -1.51 -7.92 -17.25
CA GLU A 18 -0.52 -8.18 -16.19
C GLU A 18 -0.53 -7.04 -15.18
N ILE A 19 -0.61 -5.80 -15.65
CA ILE A 19 -0.72 -4.62 -14.80
C ILE A 19 -2.02 -4.65 -13.99
N ILE A 20 -3.16 -5.00 -14.60
CA ILE A 20 -4.45 -5.11 -13.90
C ILE A 20 -4.38 -6.12 -12.75
N ILE A 21 -3.89 -7.33 -13.03
CA ILE A 21 -3.81 -8.42 -12.05
C ILE A 21 -2.83 -8.04 -10.93
N ALA A 22 -1.63 -7.58 -11.28
CA ALA A 22 -0.61 -7.20 -10.31
C ALA A 22 -1.09 -6.06 -9.39
N ASN A 23 -1.77 -5.05 -9.95
CA ASN A 23 -2.29 -3.95 -9.14
C ASN A 23 -3.46 -4.36 -8.27
N ARG A 24 -4.36 -5.25 -8.72
CA ARG A 24 -5.44 -5.77 -7.87
C ARG A 24 -4.88 -6.50 -6.65
N GLU A 25 -3.91 -7.40 -6.88
CA GLU A 25 -3.27 -8.14 -5.79
C GLU A 25 -2.50 -7.22 -4.85
N LYS A 26 -1.79 -6.23 -5.41
CA LYS A 26 -1.03 -5.27 -4.62
C LYS A 26 -1.95 -4.35 -3.81
N LEU A 27 -3.04 -3.85 -4.38
CA LEU A 27 -4.06 -3.07 -3.69
C LEU A 27 -4.61 -3.84 -2.50
N LYS A 28 -5.03 -5.09 -2.71
CA LYS A 28 -5.54 -5.95 -1.63
C LYS A 28 -4.51 -6.14 -0.51
N ARG A 29 -3.26 -6.50 -0.86
CA ARG A 29 -2.19 -6.71 0.13
C ARG A 29 -1.85 -5.45 0.92
N GLU A 30 -1.77 -4.30 0.27
CA GLU A 30 -1.47 -3.04 0.97
C GLU A 30 -2.65 -2.58 1.83
N ILE A 31 -3.90 -2.73 1.37
CA ILE A 31 -5.10 -2.45 2.18
C ILE A 31 -5.13 -3.34 3.42
N ASP A 32 -4.91 -4.66 3.27
CA ASP A 32 -4.87 -5.59 4.41
C ASP A 32 -3.75 -5.21 5.40
N ARG A 33 -2.57 -4.84 4.90
CA ARG A 33 -1.44 -4.36 5.72
C ARG A 33 -1.77 -3.07 6.46
N LEU A 34 -2.58 -2.20 5.88
CA LEU A 34 -2.98 -0.90 6.43
C LEU A 34 -4.28 -0.97 7.26
N GLY A 35 -4.83 -2.17 7.52
CA GLY A 35 -6.11 -2.34 8.24
C GLY A 35 -6.14 -1.70 9.63
N ASP A 36 -4.98 -1.59 10.29
CA ASP A 36 -4.79 -0.93 11.59
C ASP A 36 -4.11 0.45 11.44
N ILE A 37 -4.40 1.17 10.36
CA ILE A 37 -3.82 2.51 10.14
C ILE A 37 -4.22 3.48 11.26
N TYR A 38 -3.26 4.27 11.72
CA TYR A 38 -3.46 5.22 12.83
C TYR A 38 -4.45 6.37 12.52
N LEU A 39 -4.83 6.53 11.25
CA LEU A 39 -5.78 7.53 10.77
C LEU A 39 -7.12 6.86 10.45
N PRO A 40 -8.14 6.96 11.34
CA PRO A 40 -9.41 6.26 11.15
C PRO A 40 -10.11 6.60 9.83
N VAL A 41 -10.06 7.87 9.40
CA VAL A 41 -10.63 8.32 8.12
C VAL A 41 -9.97 7.61 6.93
N MET A 42 -8.67 7.33 7.01
CA MET A 42 -7.97 6.60 5.95
C MET A 42 -8.34 5.11 5.95
N ASN A 43 -8.63 4.53 7.13
CA ASN A 43 -9.13 3.16 7.19
C ASN A 43 -10.49 3.03 6.47
N GLU A 44 -11.42 3.95 6.74
CA GLU A 44 -12.71 4.00 6.04
C GLU A 44 -12.53 4.19 4.52
N ALA A 45 -11.60 5.06 4.12
CA ALA A 45 -11.28 5.27 2.71
C ALA A 45 -10.70 4.00 2.04
N LEU A 46 -9.83 3.25 2.72
CA LEU A 46 -9.28 1.98 2.22
C LEU A 46 -10.34 0.89 2.07
N LEU A 47 -11.29 0.80 3.01
CA LEU A 47 -12.43 -0.13 2.90
C LEU A 47 -13.35 0.24 1.74
N SER A 48 -13.63 1.54 1.57
CA SER A 48 -14.38 2.06 0.43
C SER A 48 -13.66 1.75 -0.89
N LEU A 49 -12.35 1.96 -0.94
CA LEU A 49 -11.50 1.66 -2.10
C LEU A 49 -11.62 0.18 -2.49
N LEU A 50 -11.54 -0.73 -1.52
CA LEU A 50 -11.67 -2.17 -1.78
C LEU A 50 -13.05 -2.52 -2.37
N SER A 51 -14.11 -1.90 -1.86
CA SER A 51 -15.47 -2.07 -2.37
C SER A 51 -15.60 -1.58 -3.82
N GLU A 52 -15.09 -0.38 -4.12
CA GLU A 52 -15.15 0.20 -5.46
C GLU A 52 -14.30 -0.57 -6.48
N VAL A 53 -13.12 -1.09 -6.09
CA VAL A 53 -12.36 -2.02 -6.93
C VAL A 53 -13.19 -3.27 -7.25
N GLY A 54 -13.88 -3.82 -6.25
CA GLY A 54 -14.80 -4.95 -6.45
C GLY A 54 -15.95 -4.63 -7.41
N HIS A 55 -16.49 -3.41 -7.37
CA HIS A 55 -17.51 -2.95 -8.32
C HIS A 55 -16.97 -2.84 -9.75
N VAL A 56 -15.79 -2.24 -9.94
CA VAL A 56 -15.16 -2.15 -11.27
C VAL A 56 -14.85 -3.55 -11.82
N ASP A 57 -14.34 -4.45 -10.99
CA ASP A 57 -14.05 -5.83 -11.37
C ASP A 57 -15.31 -6.58 -11.84
N LYS A 58 -16.42 -6.38 -11.14
CA LYS A 58 -17.72 -6.95 -11.54
C LYS A 58 -18.17 -6.41 -12.89
N GLU A 59 -18.23 -5.09 -13.06
CA GLU A 59 -18.70 -4.49 -14.32
C GLU A 59 -17.80 -4.84 -15.51
N ALA A 60 -16.49 -4.96 -15.28
CA ALA A 60 -15.56 -5.43 -16.30
C ALA A 60 -15.79 -6.91 -16.65
N LEU A 61 -15.99 -7.78 -15.66
CA LEU A 61 -16.29 -9.19 -15.92
C LEU A 61 -17.64 -9.35 -16.63
N ASP A 62 -18.66 -8.60 -16.22
CA ASP A 62 -19.97 -8.58 -16.89
C ASP A 62 -19.81 -8.09 -18.34
N THR A 63 -18.98 -7.08 -18.60
CA THR A 63 -18.62 -6.64 -19.95
C THR A 63 -17.98 -7.77 -20.76
N LEU A 64 -16.93 -8.40 -20.23
CA LEU A 64 -16.16 -9.46 -20.90
C LEU A 64 -17.00 -10.72 -21.18
N THR A 65 -18.08 -10.94 -20.43
CA THR A 65 -18.89 -12.15 -20.50
C THR A 65 -20.20 -11.94 -21.23
N LEU A 66 -20.92 -10.85 -20.99
CA LEU A 66 -22.27 -10.62 -21.50
C LEU A 66 -22.28 -9.91 -22.85
N VAL A 67 -21.35 -8.97 -23.09
CA VAL A 67 -21.30 -8.19 -24.34
C VAL A 67 -21.22 -9.10 -25.58
N PRO A 68 -20.38 -10.16 -25.62
CA PRO A 68 -20.35 -11.07 -26.76
C PRO A 68 -21.69 -11.75 -27.08
N HIS A 69 -22.55 -11.94 -26.08
CA HIS A 69 -23.86 -12.56 -26.26
C HIS A 69 -24.95 -11.56 -26.63
N MET A 70 -24.85 -10.30 -26.19
CA MET A 70 -25.86 -9.27 -26.49
C MET A 70 -25.53 -8.46 -27.74
N TYR A 71 -24.27 -8.35 -28.14
CA TYR A 71 -23.81 -7.50 -29.24
C TYR A 71 -23.37 -8.38 -30.42
N ASN A 72 -24.36 -8.96 -31.10
CA ASN A 72 -24.19 -9.77 -32.31
C ASN A 72 -25.37 -9.55 -33.26
N SER A 73 -25.25 -10.08 -34.48
CA SER A 73 -26.24 -9.95 -35.54
C SER A 73 -27.06 -11.22 -35.81
N GLU A 74 -26.94 -12.26 -34.98
CA GLU A 74 -27.54 -13.58 -35.23
C GLU A 74 -29.06 -13.48 -35.40
N GLU A 75 -29.73 -12.68 -34.55
CA GLU A 75 -31.18 -12.47 -34.62
C GLU A 75 -31.64 -11.67 -35.86
N MET A 76 -30.74 -10.96 -36.54
CA MET A 76 -31.06 -10.19 -37.74
C MET A 76 -31.03 -11.05 -39.02
N LEU A 77 -30.32 -12.19 -39.00
CA LEU A 77 -30.10 -13.04 -40.17
C LEU A 77 -31.40 -13.59 -40.79
N PRO A 78 -32.38 -14.11 -40.00
CA PRO A 78 -33.63 -14.63 -40.58
C PRO A 78 -34.44 -13.55 -41.32
N PHE A 79 -34.39 -12.31 -40.82
CA PHE A 79 -35.06 -11.17 -41.46
C PHE A 79 -34.36 -10.77 -42.76
N LEU A 80 -33.03 -10.76 -42.78
CA LEU A 80 -32.26 -10.49 -44.00
C LEU A 80 -32.53 -11.54 -45.09
N GLU A 81 -32.56 -12.83 -44.73
CA GLU A 81 -32.89 -13.90 -45.66
C GLU A 81 -34.31 -13.77 -46.21
N ALA A 82 -35.27 -13.34 -45.39
CA ALA A 82 -36.65 -13.11 -45.81
C ALA A 82 -36.74 -11.93 -46.81
N VAL A 83 -36.01 -10.84 -46.55
CA VAL A 83 -35.93 -9.68 -47.46
C VAL A 83 -35.29 -10.09 -48.80
N GLU A 84 -34.21 -10.88 -48.78
CA GLU A 84 -33.55 -11.36 -50.00
C GLU A 84 -34.49 -12.22 -50.85
N LYS A 85 -35.23 -13.15 -50.23
CA LYS A 85 -36.22 -13.99 -50.92
C LYS A 85 -37.34 -13.16 -51.55
N LEU A 86 -37.92 -12.23 -50.79
CA LEU A 86 -39.03 -11.38 -51.27
C LEU A 86 -38.62 -10.46 -52.42
N ARG A 87 -37.35 -10.03 -52.49
CA ARG A 87 -36.83 -9.25 -53.63
C ARG A 87 -36.56 -10.10 -54.88
N GLY A 88 -36.46 -11.41 -54.74
CA GLY A 88 -36.32 -12.36 -55.85
C GLY A 88 -37.63 -12.65 -56.58
N ASP A 89 -38.76 -12.39 -55.93
CA ASP A 89 -40.10 -12.58 -56.48
C ASP A 89 -40.59 -11.34 -57.28
N PRO A 90 -41.60 -11.47 -58.16
CA PRO A 90 -42.19 -10.33 -58.85
C PRO A 90 -42.71 -9.28 -57.87
N GLU A 91 -42.36 -8.02 -58.10
CA GLU A 91 -42.70 -6.94 -57.19
C GLU A 91 -44.22 -6.73 -57.12
N ASP A 92 -44.77 -6.87 -55.92
CA ASP A 92 -46.17 -6.57 -55.61
C ASP A 92 -46.29 -5.81 -54.28
N ALA A 93 -47.45 -5.18 -54.08
CA ALA A 93 -47.67 -4.31 -52.92
C ALA A 93 -47.55 -5.03 -51.56
N LYS A 94 -47.80 -6.35 -51.50
CA LYS A 94 -47.63 -7.14 -50.27
C LYS A 94 -46.15 -7.44 -50.03
N SER A 95 -45.39 -7.78 -51.06
CA SER A 95 -43.95 -7.99 -50.97
C SER A 95 -43.22 -6.71 -50.54
N SER A 96 -43.58 -5.55 -51.09
CA SER A 96 -43.01 -4.27 -50.67
C SER A 96 -43.34 -3.92 -49.21
N ALA A 97 -44.57 -4.18 -48.76
CA ALA A 97 -44.98 -3.96 -47.37
C ALA A 97 -44.21 -4.88 -46.40
N ALA A 98 -44.12 -6.18 -46.71
CA ALA A 98 -43.38 -7.14 -45.88
C ALA A 98 -41.88 -6.82 -45.78
N ILE A 99 -41.25 -6.36 -46.88
CA ILE A 99 -39.86 -5.88 -46.85
C ILE A 99 -39.72 -4.66 -45.92
N ALA A 100 -40.67 -3.73 -45.94
CA ALA A 100 -40.65 -2.58 -45.05
C ALA A 100 -40.74 -3.00 -43.57
N ASP A 101 -41.67 -3.90 -43.24
CA ASP A 101 -41.86 -4.43 -41.88
C ASP A 101 -40.57 -5.13 -41.37
N PHE A 102 -39.93 -5.97 -42.20
CA PHE A 102 -38.67 -6.62 -41.82
C PHE A 102 -37.52 -5.62 -41.64
N ASN A 103 -37.44 -4.58 -42.46
CA ASN A 103 -36.41 -3.54 -42.31
C ASN A 103 -36.61 -2.71 -41.03
N GLU A 104 -37.86 -2.50 -40.63
CA GLU A 104 -38.21 -1.86 -39.36
C GLU A 104 -37.75 -2.71 -38.16
N GLU A 105 -38.07 -4.01 -38.19
CA GLU A 105 -37.65 -4.95 -37.14
C GLU A 105 -36.12 -5.03 -37.02
N ILE A 106 -35.40 -5.12 -38.14
CA ILE A 106 -33.93 -5.09 -38.14
C ILE A 106 -33.39 -3.78 -37.54
N SER A 107 -34.03 -2.65 -37.85
CA SER A 107 -33.62 -1.35 -37.29
C SER A 107 -33.83 -1.32 -35.77
N LEU A 108 -34.95 -1.85 -35.27
CA LEU A 108 -35.22 -1.98 -33.85
C LEU A 108 -34.19 -2.87 -33.14
N LEU A 109 -33.80 -3.99 -33.76
CA LEU A 109 -32.77 -4.88 -33.22
C LEU A 109 -31.41 -4.18 -33.15
N LEU A 110 -31.01 -3.45 -34.20
CA LEU A 110 -29.77 -2.68 -34.22
C LEU A 110 -29.75 -1.65 -33.08
N ASP A 111 -30.81 -0.86 -32.94
CA ASP A 111 -30.94 0.15 -31.88
C ASP A 111 -30.90 -0.49 -30.50
N THR A 112 -31.55 -1.64 -30.33
CA THR A 112 -31.54 -2.39 -29.07
C THR A 112 -30.12 -2.84 -28.71
N ARG A 113 -29.35 -3.38 -29.68
CA ARG A 113 -27.99 -3.87 -29.41
C ARG A 113 -27.06 -2.72 -29.05
N GLU A 114 -27.18 -1.59 -29.73
CA GLU A 114 -26.42 -0.38 -29.39
C GLU A 114 -26.80 0.20 -28.02
N ALA A 115 -28.10 0.20 -27.69
CA ALA A 115 -28.56 0.62 -26.37
C ALA A 115 -28.00 -0.27 -25.26
N SER A 116 -27.97 -1.59 -25.47
CA SER A 116 -27.36 -2.54 -24.52
C SER A 116 -25.87 -2.29 -24.32
N LEU A 117 -25.09 -2.14 -25.41
CA LEU A 117 -23.67 -1.82 -25.31
C LEU A 117 -23.43 -0.46 -24.64
N SER A 118 -24.26 0.54 -24.95
CA SER A 118 -24.20 1.86 -24.30
C SER A 118 -24.48 1.78 -22.80
N SER A 119 -25.45 0.96 -22.37
CA SER A 119 -25.73 0.71 -20.95
C SER A 119 -24.53 0.09 -20.25
N GLN A 120 -23.90 -0.92 -20.86
CA GLN A 120 -22.73 -1.58 -20.29
C GLN A 120 -21.55 -0.61 -20.15
N ALA A 121 -21.28 0.19 -21.19
CA ALA A 121 -20.24 1.22 -21.14
C ALA A 121 -20.51 2.26 -20.04
N LYS A 122 -21.77 2.69 -19.84
CA LYS A 122 -22.14 3.63 -18.77
C LYS A 122 -21.99 3.03 -17.37
N ALA A 123 -22.28 1.74 -17.20
CA ALA A 123 -22.11 1.06 -15.93
C ALA A 123 -20.63 1.01 -15.53
N LEU A 124 -19.75 0.62 -16.46
CA LEU A 124 -18.30 0.63 -16.25
C LEU A 124 -17.74 2.04 -16.03
N ASP A 125 -18.18 3.03 -16.81
CA ASP A 125 -17.81 4.44 -16.64
C ASP A 125 -18.16 4.96 -15.24
N ARG A 126 -19.36 4.67 -14.74
CA ARG A 126 -19.77 5.04 -13.37
C ARG A 126 -18.92 4.36 -12.31
N ALA A 127 -18.63 3.07 -12.46
CA ALA A 127 -17.80 2.34 -11.51
C ALA A 127 -16.38 2.93 -11.45
N LEU A 128 -15.81 3.30 -12.60
CA LEU A 128 -14.50 3.95 -12.66
C LEU A 128 -14.50 5.34 -12.02
N ILE A 129 -15.52 6.16 -12.29
CA ILE A 129 -15.67 7.48 -11.66
C ILE A 129 -15.77 7.37 -10.14
N ASN A 130 -16.55 6.40 -9.63
CA ASN A 130 -16.67 6.17 -8.19
C ASN A 130 -15.33 5.74 -7.58
N LEU A 131 -14.61 4.83 -8.24
CA LEU A 131 -13.29 4.39 -7.81
C LEU A 131 -12.28 5.54 -7.77
N GLU A 132 -12.25 6.39 -8.79
CA GLU A 132 -11.39 7.59 -8.83
C GLU A 132 -11.73 8.60 -7.72
N ALA A 133 -13.01 8.69 -7.34
CA ALA A 133 -13.46 9.60 -6.30
C ALA A 133 -12.98 9.21 -4.89
N VAL A 134 -12.61 7.93 -4.68
CA VAL A 134 -12.04 7.50 -3.40
C VAL A 134 -10.64 8.05 -3.24
N ARG A 135 -10.47 8.94 -2.27
CA ARG A 135 -9.18 9.56 -1.94
C ARG A 135 -8.52 8.83 -0.79
N VAL A 136 -7.34 8.28 -1.05
CA VAL A 136 -6.42 7.74 -0.03
C VAL A 136 -5.13 8.57 0.05
N ASP A 137 -5.09 9.68 -0.68
CA ASP A 137 -4.07 10.71 -0.70
C ASP A 137 -4.45 11.90 0.19
N GLY A 138 -3.55 12.86 0.35
CA GLY A 138 -3.81 14.11 1.08
C GLY A 138 -3.32 14.13 2.52
N VAL A 139 -2.59 13.10 2.94
CA VAL A 139 -1.95 12.99 4.26
C VAL A 139 -0.44 13.29 4.22
N GLU A 140 0.09 13.67 3.05
CA GLU A 140 1.51 13.94 2.85
C GLU A 140 2.01 15.12 3.69
N HIS A 141 1.10 16.03 4.04
CA HIS A 141 1.39 17.17 4.92
C HIS A 141 1.74 16.75 6.35
N LEU A 142 1.42 15.52 6.76
CA LEU A 142 1.76 14.97 8.08
C LEU A 142 3.20 14.43 8.13
N THR A 143 3.79 14.11 6.97
CA THR A 143 5.13 13.51 6.88
C THR A 143 6.22 14.37 7.54
N PRO A 144 6.32 15.70 7.32
CA PRO A 144 7.39 16.50 7.91
C PRO A 144 7.35 16.53 9.44
N ALA A 145 6.15 16.57 10.03
CA ALA A 145 5.99 16.57 11.48
C ALA A 145 6.43 15.23 12.07
N LEU A 146 6.04 14.11 11.45
CA LEU A 146 6.47 12.77 11.86
C LEU A 146 7.99 12.59 11.72
N GLU A 147 8.59 13.06 10.62
CA GLU A 147 10.05 12.99 10.43
C GLU A 147 10.81 13.79 11.49
N GLN A 148 10.29 14.95 11.88
CA GLN A 148 10.85 15.75 12.96
C GLN A 148 10.76 15.02 14.32
N GLU A 149 9.61 14.42 14.64
CA GLU A 149 9.43 13.67 15.88
C GLU A 149 10.35 12.44 15.94
N ILE A 150 10.46 11.70 14.83
CA ILE A 150 11.41 10.58 14.69
C ILE A 150 12.83 11.05 14.96
N ALA A 151 13.29 12.14 14.33
CA ALA A 151 14.65 12.65 14.51
C ALA A 151 14.93 13.07 15.97
N VAL A 152 13.94 13.65 16.65
CA VAL A 152 14.04 14.01 18.07
C VAL A 152 14.16 12.76 18.95
N LEU A 153 13.35 11.73 18.69
CA LEU A 153 13.38 10.46 19.42
C LEU A 153 14.69 9.70 19.19
N GLU A 154 15.20 9.67 17.97
CA GLU A 154 16.50 9.08 17.63
C GLU A 154 17.65 9.77 18.39
N ALA A 155 17.71 11.11 18.35
CA ALA A 155 18.74 11.87 19.06
C ALA A 155 18.68 11.66 20.59
N ARG A 156 17.46 11.53 21.13
CA ARG A 156 17.24 11.22 22.54
C ARG A 156 17.71 9.79 22.87
N LEU A 157 17.36 8.81 22.05
CA LEU A 157 17.76 7.41 22.24
C LEU A 157 19.28 7.26 22.22
N GLU A 158 19.98 7.94 21.32
CA GLU A 158 21.45 7.98 21.28
C GLU A 158 22.05 8.55 22.58
N THR A 159 21.47 9.64 23.09
CA THR A 159 21.92 10.26 24.35
C THR A 159 21.70 9.34 25.55
N GLU A 160 20.54 8.68 25.62
CA GLU A 160 20.20 7.74 26.70
C GLU A 160 21.05 6.48 26.63
N HIS A 161 21.31 5.96 25.44
CA HIS A 161 22.18 4.80 25.22
C HIS A 161 23.62 5.08 25.61
N ALA A 162 24.15 6.26 25.28
CA ALA A 162 25.48 6.70 25.72
C ALA A 162 25.57 6.77 27.27
N ARG A 163 24.55 7.32 27.94
CA ARG A 163 24.48 7.37 29.40
C ARG A 163 24.40 5.98 30.03
N LEU A 164 23.58 5.09 29.46
CA LEU A 164 23.45 3.71 29.93
C LEU A 164 24.77 2.96 29.77
N THR A 165 25.44 3.11 28.63
CA THR A 165 26.77 2.52 28.37
C THR A 165 27.78 2.94 29.43
N GLU A 166 27.78 4.22 29.81
CA GLU A 166 28.68 4.72 30.85
C GLU A 166 28.38 4.13 32.23
N VAL A 167 27.11 4.05 32.64
CA VAL A 167 26.71 3.44 33.91
C VAL A 167 27.06 1.94 33.94
N VAL A 168 26.81 1.22 32.84
CA VAL A 168 27.15 -0.20 32.68
C VAL A 168 28.67 -0.41 32.74
N ARG A 169 29.47 0.54 32.23
CA ARG A 169 30.94 0.51 32.32
C ARG A 169 31.43 0.76 33.75
N GLN A 170 30.80 1.65 34.50
CA GLN A 170 31.20 2.02 35.86
C GLN A 170 30.84 0.94 36.90
N ALA A 171 29.70 0.27 36.75
CA ALA A 171 29.18 -0.66 37.76
C ALA A 171 30.12 -1.84 38.10
N PRO A 172 30.78 -2.53 37.15
CA PRO A 172 31.76 -3.58 37.46
C PRO A 172 32.94 -3.08 38.29
N ALA A 173 33.48 -1.89 37.96
CA ALA A 173 34.63 -1.34 38.67
C ALA A 173 34.30 -1.04 40.16
N VAL A 174 33.09 -0.54 40.43
CA VAL A 174 32.63 -0.33 41.81
C VAL A 174 32.41 -1.65 42.54
N ASN A 175 31.83 -2.66 41.87
CA ASN A 175 31.61 -3.98 42.46
C ASN A 175 32.92 -4.72 42.76
N ASP A 176 33.90 -4.66 41.86
CA ASP A 176 35.22 -5.24 42.05
C ASP A 176 35.94 -4.56 43.23
N LEU A 177 35.89 -3.23 43.30
CA LEU A 177 36.45 -2.48 44.44
C LEU A 177 35.78 -2.85 45.77
N ILE A 178 34.45 -2.96 45.81
CA ILE A 178 33.73 -3.41 46.99
C ILE A 178 34.19 -4.80 47.42
N ARG A 179 34.33 -5.74 46.48
CA ARG A 179 34.80 -7.10 46.76
C ARG A 179 36.22 -7.11 47.32
N ASP A 180 37.10 -6.32 46.74
CA ASP A 180 38.50 -6.24 47.17
C ASP A 180 38.60 -5.60 48.56
N VAL A 181 37.82 -4.56 48.86
CA VAL A 181 37.69 -3.97 50.21
C VAL A 181 37.07 -4.97 51.19
N GLU A 182 36.09 -5.77 50.76
CA GLU A 182 35.46 -6.78 51.61
C GLU A 182 36.41 -7.90 52.02
N SER A 183 37.42 -8.18 51.19
CA SER A 183 38.50 -9.14 51.49
C SER A 183 39.48 -8.63 52.57
N LEU A 184 39.46 -7.33 52.87
CA LEU A 184 40.22 -6.72 53.96
C LEU A 184 39.48 -6.87 55.31
N SER A 185 40.19 -6.73 56.43
CA SER A 185 39.63 -7.00 57.77
C SER A 185 38.44 -6.09 58.12
N PHE A 186 37.54 -6.58 58.97
CA PHE A 186 36.32 -5.85 59.37
C PHE A 186 36.60 -4.49 60.05
N PHE A 187 37.70 -4.36 60.81
CA PHE A 187 38.06 -3.11 61.50
C PHE A 187 38.58 -2.00 60.56
N ASP A 188 38.93 -2.36 59.33
CA ASP A 188 39.43 -1.43 58.31
C ASP A 188 38.29 -0.82 57.48
N LYS A 189 37.09 -1.40 57.52
CA LYS A 189 35.89 -0.96 56.79
C LYS A 189 35.24 0.29 57.39
N LEU A 190 35.52 0.59 58.67
CA LEU A 190 34.97 1.72 59.43
C LEU A 190 35.84 2.98 59.36
N LYS A 191 36.94 2.97 58.60
CA LYS A 191 37.87 4.08 58.46
C LYS A 191 37.90 4.57 57.00
N PRO A 192 38.37 5.81 56.77
CA PRO A 192 38.83 6.23 55.46
C PRO A 192 39.65 5.14 54.78
N LEU A 193 39.22 4.68 53.60
CA LEU A 193 39.84 3.54 52.91
C LEU A 193 41.32 3.79 52.62
N VAL A 194 41.69 5.04 52.31
CA VAL A 194 43.08 5.45 52.10
C VAL A 194 43.92 5.23 53.36
N ALA A 195 43.41 5.59 54.54
CA ALA A 195 44.10 5.39 55.81
C ALA A 195 44.18 3.90 56.20
N SER A 196 43.16 3.12 55.85
CA SER A 196 43.17 1.66 56.01
C SER A 196 44.23 1.00 55.13
N LEU A 197 44.41 1.47 53.89
CA LEU A 197 45.44 0.99 52.97
C LEU A 197 46.86 1.35 53.38
N GLU A 198 47.09 2.55 53.92
CA GLU A 198 48.40 2.95 54.45
C GLU A 198 48.84 2.04 55.60
N ARG A 199 47.94 1.75 56.53
CA ARG A 199 48.21 0.79 57.61
C ARG A 199 48.48 -0.62 57.12
N LEU A 200 47.73 -1.08 56.10
CA LEU A 200 47.97 -2.38 55.51
C LEU A 200 49.34 -2.45 54.83
N ALA A 201 49.77 -1.38 54.16
CA ALA A 201 51.10 -1.30 53.55
C ALA A 201 52.23 -1.30 54.60
N ASP A 202 52.01 -0.73 55.78
CA ASP A 202 52.97 -0.77 56.89
C ASP A 202 53.14 -2.20 57.47
N VAL A 203 52.09 -3.03 57.38
CA VAL A 203 52.06 -4.39 57.95
C VAL A 203 52.46 -5.46 56.93
N ASP A 204 51.99 -5.34 55.70
CA ASP A 204 52.25 -6.28 54.60
C ASP A 204 52.49 -5.53 53.27
N PRO A 205 53.70 -4.99 53.06
CA PRO A 205 54.01 -4.15 51.91
C PRO A 205 54.01 -4.90 50.57
N LEU A 206 54.01 -6.23 50.58
CA LEU A 206 53.98 -7.06 49.37
C LEU A 206 52.57 -7.49 48.95
N ASN A 207 51.53 -7.04 49.67
CA ASN A 207 50.17 -7.41 49.36
C ASN A 207 49.72 -6.80 48.01
N PRO A 208 49.38 -7.63 46.99
CA PRO A 208 49.02 -7.16 45.66
C PRO A 208 47.71 -6.36 45.63
N LEU A 209 46.84 -6.50 46.64
CA LEU A 209 45.56 -5.78 46.72
C LEU A 209 45.75 -4.28 46.98
N ILE A 210 46.87 -3.87 47.59
CA ILE A 210 47.09 -2.46 47.98
C ILE A 210 47.07 -1.54 46.75
N GLY A 211 47.78 -1.92 45.68
CA GLY A 211 47.85 -1.11 44.46
C GLY A 211 46.51 -1.05 43.71
N SER A 212 45.81 -2.18 43.64
CA SER A 212 44.52 -2.29 42.95
C SER A 212 43.42 -1.49 43.65
N VAL A 213 43.31 -1.59 44.98
CA VAL A 213 42.32 -0.84 45.76
C VAL A 213 42.62 0.66 45.74
N LYS A 214 43.90 1.08 45.80
CA LYS A 214 44.27 2.52 45.64
C LYS A 214 43.81 3.09 44.30
N ALA A 215 44.01 2.36 43.20
CA ALA A 215 43.56 2.79 41.88
C ALA A 215 42.03 2.85 41.79
N GLY A 216 41.33 1.87 42.38
CA GLY A 216 39.87 1.85 42.44
C GLY A 216 39.29 3.01 43.26
N ILE A 217 39.87 3.34 44.42
CA ILE A 217 39.45 4.49 45.24
C ILE A 217 39.59 5.80 44.46
N ALA A 218 40.72 6.02 43.79
CA ALA A 218 40.90 7.21 42.96
C ALA A 218 39.86 7.28 41.82
N GLY A 219 39.52 6.15 41.21
CA GLY A 219 38.45 6.06 40.21
C GLY A 219 37.08 6.43 40.78
N VAL A 220 36.72 5.95 41.97
CA VAL A 220 35.47 6.28 42.65
C VAL A 220 35.42 7.74 43.13
N SER A 221 36.52 8.26 43.66
CA SER A 221 36.62 9.68 44.05
C SER A 221 36.31 10.60 42.87
N ASN A 222 36.80 10.27 41.67
CA ASN A 222 36.48 11.01 40.45
C ASN A 222 35.00 10.89 40.05
N ILE A 223 34.38 9.72 40.23
CA ILE A 223 32.94 9.52 39.95
C ILE A 223 32.06 10.31 40.93
N LEU A 224 32.47 10.39 42.19
CA LEU A 224 31.75 11.10 43.25
C LEU A 224 32.09 12.59 43.32
N ASP A 225 32.99 13.09 42.48
CA ASP A 225 33.52 14.46 42.49
C ASP A 225 34.06 14.88 43.88
N LEU A 226 34.69 13.93 44.58
CA LEU A 226 35.28 14.12 45.89
C LEU A 226 36.75 14.52 45.72
N LEU A 227 37.00 15.83 45.64
CA LEU A 227 38.34 16.39 45.42
C LEU A 227 39.31 16.19 46.62
N ASP A 228 38.79 16.05 47.85
CA ASP A 228 39.61 15.93 49.08
C ASP A 228 38.96 15.06 50.18
N ALA A 229 37.83 14.41 49.91
CA ALA A 229 37.12 13.64 50.93
C ALA A 229 37.63 12.20 51.02
N ALA A 230 37.84 11.74 52.26
CA ALA A 230 38.09 10.35 52.59
C ALA A 230 36.91 9.47 52.14
N VAL A 231 37.10 8.67 51.09
CA VAL A 231 36.15 7.62 50.70
C VAL A 231 36.13 6.55 51.78
N ASP A 232 34.96 6.23 52.30
CA ASP A 232 34.72 5.09 53.19
C ASP A 232 33.86 4.01 52.49
N TYR A 233 33.59 2.91 53.19
CA TYR A 233 32.80 1.80 52.64
C TYR A 233 31.34 2.19 52.38
N ASP A 234 30.73 3.06 53.20
CA ASP A 234 29.35 3.49 53.02
C ASP A 234 29.18 4.30 51.73
N HIS A 235 30.19 5.10 51.35
CA HIS A 235 30.23 5.77 50.05
C HIS A 235 30.23 4.79 48.87
N LEU A 236 30.93 3.65 48.98
CA LEU A 236 30.93 2.62 47.93
C LEU A 236 29.57 1.94 47.79
N ILE A 237 28.93 1.60 48.91
CA ILE A 237 27.61 0.98 48.91
C ILE A 237 26.56 1.95 48.35
N ALA A 238 26.58 3.21 48.78
CA ALA A 238 25.70 4.25 48.26
C ALA A 238 25.92 4.49 46.76
N LEU A 239 27.18 4.48 46.28
CA LEU A 239 27.47 4.60 44.85
C LEU A 239 26.94 3.40 44.07
N ARG A 240 27.11 2.16 44.57
CA ARG A 240 26.56 0.96 43.94
C ARG A 240 25.03 1.04 43.81
N GLU A 241 24.33 1.42 44.88
CA GLU A 241 22.87 1.58 44.87
C GLU A 241 22.43 2.69 43.90
N ARG A 242 23.16 3.80 43.86
CA ARG A 242 22.93 4.89 42.91
C ARG A 242 23.10 4.42 41.47
N LEU A 243 24.18 3.71 41.14
CA LEU A 243 24.44 3.19 39.79
C LEU A 243 23.38 2.17 39.38
N GLN A 244 22.96 1.28 40.28
CA GLN A 244 21.89 0.31 40.01
C GLN A 244 20.55 1.01 39.75
N THR A 245 20.20 2.02 40.55
CA THR A 245 18.99 2.82 40.36
C THR A 245 19.04 3.58 39.04
N GLN A 246 20.17 4.21 38.72
CA GLN A 246 20.36 4.91 37.45
C GLN A 246 20.30 3.97 36.25
N MET A 247 20.92 2.79 36.33
CA MET A 247 20.88 1.78 35.27
C MET A 247 19.45 1.35 34.99
N THR A 248 18.69 1.02 36.03
CA THR A 248 17.28 0.60 35.91
C THR A 248 16.43 1.72 35.30
N GLY A 249 16.55 2.95 35.81
CA GLY A 249 15.80 4.08 35.27
C GLY A 249 16.18 4.43 33.83
N LEU A 250 17.47 4.31 33.46
CA LEU A 250 17.92 4.52 32.07
C LEU A 250 17.44 3.40 31.14
N GLN A 251 17.39 2.16 31.60
CA GLN A 251 16.82 1.04 30.83
C GLN A 251 15.33 1.28 30.55
N GLU A 252 14.54 1.58 31.58
CA GLU A 252 13.11 1.88 31.43
C GLU A 252 12.88 3.07 30.49
N THR A 253 13.69 4.12 30.61
CA THR A 253 13.60 5.29 29.73
C THR A 253 13.95 4.93 28.28
N THR A 254 15.04 4.20 28.07
CA THR A 254 15.49 3.74 26.74
C THR A 254 14.41 2.89 26.07
N ASP A 255 13.80 1.97 26.81
CA ASP A 255 12.75 1.08 26.27
C ASP A 255 11.49 1.87 25.94
N THR A 256 11.12 2.84 26.78
CA THR A 256 9.98 3.75 26.53
C THR A 256 10.24 4.60 25.28
N THR A 257 11.42 5.19 25.13
CA THR A 257 11.79 5.99 23.97
C THR A 257 11.88 5.15 22.70
N ARG A 258 12.38 3.91 22.79
CA ARG A 258 12.37 2.96 21.67
C ARG A 258 10.95 2.62 21.22
N ALA A 259 10.05 2.30 22.14
CA ALA A 259 8.66 1.98 21.81
C ALA A 259 7.92 3.17 21.16
N ALA A 260 8.19 4.39 21.64
CA ALA A 260 7.68 5.62 21.01
C ALA A 260 8.24 5.79 19.60
N LEU A 261 9.55 5.58 19.40
CA LEU A 261 10.19 5.66 18.09
C LEU A 261 9.61 4.63 17.11
N GLU A 262 9.45 3.38 17.54
CA GLU A 262 8.83 2.31 16.72
C GLU A 262 7.40 2.69 16.29
N THR A 263 6.64 3.33 17.19
CA THR A 263 5.29 3.82 16.90
C THR A 263 5.32 4.89 15.81
N GLU A 264 6.16 5.92 15.93
CA GLU A 264 6.24 6.98 14.90
C GLU A 264 6.79 6.48 13.57
N VAL A 265 7.79 5.59 13.60
CA VAL A 265 8.32 4.94 12.39
C VAL A 265 7.25 4.09 11.70
N SER A 266 6.41 3.39 12.49
CA SER A 266 5.27 2.64 11.96
C SER A 266 4.26 3.56 11.28
N LYS A 267 3.87 4.68 11.90
CA LYS A 267 2.98 5.69 11.28
C LYS A 267 3.54 6.21 9.97
N ARG A 268 4.83 6.57 9.91
CA ARG A 268 5.50 6.98 8.66
C ARG A 268 5.45 5.88 7.60
N GLY A 269 5.66 4.62 8.00
CA GLY A 269 5.50 3.46 7.14
C GLY A 269 4.08 3.31 6.58
N GLN A 270 3.06 3.56 7.41
CA GLN A 270 1.66 3.54 6.99
C GLN A 270 1.35 4.65 5.97
N LEU A 271 1.86 5.88 6.17
CA LEU A 271 1.72 6.97 5.18
C LEU A 271 2.39 6.64 3.84
N SER A 272 3.58 6.05 3.86
CA SER A 272 4.22 5.56 2.63
C SER A 272 3.42 4.43 1.96
N GLY A 273 2.74 3.60 2.75
CA GLY A 273 1.82 2.58 2.25
C GLY A 273 0.65 3.19 1.49
N LEU A 274 0.00 4.21 2.06
CA LEU A 274 -1.10 4.95 1.39
C LEU A 274 -0.67 5.53 0.03
N ALA A 275 0.52 6.14 -0.05
CA ALA A 275 1.05 6.63 -1.31
C ALA A 275 1.24 5.52 -2.36
N SER A 276 1.67 4.33 -1.93
CA SER A 276 1.75 3.16 -2.82
C SER A 276 0.37 2.69 -3.27
N VAL A 277 -0.65 2.72 -2.40
CA VAL A 277 -2.04 2.38 -2.75
C VAL A 277 -2.56 3.32 -3.83
N GLU A 278 -2.35 4.64 -3.69
CA GLU A 278 -2.80 5.64 -4.68
C GLU A 278 -2.17 5.42 -6.07
N LEU A 279 -0.88 5.10 -6.12
CA LEU A 279 -0.19 4.75 -7.37
C LEU A 279 -0.81 3.50 -8.02
N CYS A 280 -1.06 2.45 -7.23
CA CYS A 280 -1.66 1.22 -7.75
C CYS A 280 -3.09 1.45 -8.26
N LYS A 281 -3.86 2.27 -7.54
CA LYS A 281 -5.21 2.68 -7.95
C LYS A 281 -5.16 3.39 -9.30
N THR A 282 -4.27 4.37 -9.45
CA THR A 282 -4.11 5.16 -10.67
C THR A 282 -3.75 4.27 -11.87
N ASP A 283 -2.80 3.36 -11.71
CA ASP A 283 -2.41 2.44 -12.78
C ASP A 283 -3.53 1.46 -13.13
N TYR A 284 -4.23 0.91 -12.13
CA TYR A 284 -5.40 0.04 -12.35
C TYR A 284 -6.51 0.77 -13.12
N VAL A 285 -6.90 1.97 -12.69
CA VAL A 285 -7.92 2.80 -13.34
C VAL A 285 -7.52 3.13 -14.78
N ARG A 286 -6.25 3.47 -15.02
CA ARG A 286 -5.73 3.74 -16.37
C ARG A 286 -5.92 2.54 -17.30
N GLU A 287 -5.58 1.34 -16.84
CA GLU A 287 -5.72 0.13 -17.64
C GLU A 287 -7.18 -0.25 -17.88
N MET A 288 -8.04 -0.14 -16.85
CA MET A 288 -9.48 -0.40 -16.99
C MET A 288 -10.18 0.63 -17.88
N SER A 289 -9.71 1.88 -17.90
CA SER A 289 -10.22 2.91 -18.80
C SER A 289 -10.00 2.59 -20.27
N LYS A 290 -8.98 1.77 -20.62
CA LYS A 290 -8.78 1.30 -21.99
C LYS A 290 -9.91 0.36 -22.44
N LEU A 291 -10.43 -0.49 -21.55
CA LEU A 291 -11.59 -1.33 -21.86
C LEU A 291 -12.81 -0.45 -22.16
N LEU A 292 -13.07 0.54 -21.31
CA LEU A 292 -14.16 1.49 -21.52
C LEU A 292 -14.00 2.28 -22.84
N GLU A 293 -12.79 2.72 -23.15
CA GLU A 293 -12.49 3.41 -24.40
C GLU A 293 -12.76 2.52 -25.61
N ALA A 294 -12.43 1.23 -25.55
CA ALA A 294 -12.76 0.28 -26.61
C ALA A 294 -14.28 0.18 -26.85
N LEU A 295 -15.09 0.08 -25.79
CA LEU A 295 -16.55 0.08 -25.90
C LEU A 295 -17.08 1.37 -26.55
N LYS A 296 -16.58 2.53 -26.09
CA LYS A 296 -16.96 3.86 -26.62
C LYS A 296 -16.57 4.00 -28.09
N ARG A 297 -15.40 3.51 -28.51
CA ARG A 297 -14.96 3.52 -29.92
C ARG A 297 -15.87 2.68 -30.80
N VAL A 298 -16.25 1.47 -30.36
CA VAL A 298 -17.17 0.62 -31.11
C VAL A 298 -18.53 1.30 -31.28
N LEU A 299 -19.11 1.83 -30.20
CA LEU A 299 -20.37 2.59 -30.25
C LEU A 299 -20.32 3.79 -31.21
N ALA A 300 -19.20 4.52 -31.24
CA ALA A 300 -19.04 5.66 -32.16
C ALA A 300 -18.93 5.22 -33.62
N SER A 301 -18.46 4.00 -33.87
CA SER A 301 -18.19 3.46 -35.20
C SER A 301 -19.25 2.50 -35.73
N SER A 302 -20.21 2.04 -34.91
CA SER A 302 -21.20 1.02 -35.29
C SER A 302 -22.32 1.54 -36.19
N ARG A 303 -22.53 2.85 -36.25
CA ARG A 303 -23.64 3.46 -36.99
C ARG A 303 -23.26 3.84 -38.41
N LEU A 304 -24.03 3.32 -39.37
CA LEU A 304 -24.19 3.94 -40.68
C LEU A 304 -25.44 4.84 -40.71
N PRO A 305 -25.49 5.83 -41.61
CA PRO A 305 -26.69 6.65 -41.79
C PRO A 305 -27.94 5.79 -42.04
N GLU A 306 -29.11 6.21 -41.53
CA GLU A 306 -30.39 5.53 -41.76
C GLU A 306 -30.77 5.45 -43.26
N THR A 307 -30.20 6.34 -44.08
CA THR A 307 -30.35 6.34 -45.54
C THR A 307 -29.59 5.21 -46.24
N ALA A 308 -28.70 4.50 -45.54
CA ALA A 308 -28.03 3.33 -46.07
C ALA A 308 -28.99 2.13 -46.10
N VAL A 309 -28.87 1.30 -47.15
CA VAL A 309 -29.68 0.08 -47.29
C VAL A 309 -29.42 -0.86 -46.11
N ILE A 310 -30.47 -1.52 -45.62
CA ILE A 310 -30.46 -2.26 -44.35
C ILE A 310 -29.37 -3.34 -44.30
N GLU A 311 -29.09 -4.02 -45.41
CA GLU A 311 -28.07 -5.08 -45.48
C GLU A 311 -26.68 -4.52 -45.20
N LYS A 312 -26.39 -3.31 -45.71
CA LYS A 312 -25.12 -2.63 -45.43
C LYS A 312 -25.01 -2.18 -43.99
N ARG A 313 -26.13 -1.77 -43.38
CA ARG A 313 -26.18 -1.43 -41.95
C ARG A 313 -25.87 -2.65 -41.09
N VAL A 314 -26.51 -3.78 -41.35
CA VAL A 314 -26.26 -5.03 -40.62
C VAL A 314 -24.86 -5.58 -40.88
N GLU A 315 -24.37 -5.54 -42.12
CA GLU A 315 -23.00 -5.98 -42.45
C GLU A 315 -21.96 -5.14 -41.70
N HIS A 316 -22.12 -3.81 -41.70
CA HIS A 316 -21.23 -2.91 -40.98
C HIS A 316 -21.27 -3.14 -39.47
N PHE A 317 -22.47 -3.25 -38.90
CA PHE A 317 -22.66 -3.59 -37.49
C PHE A 317 -22.00 -4.93 -37.14
N SER A 318 -22.23 -5.98 -37.93
CA SER A 318 -21.68 -7.32 -37.70
C SER A 318 -20.15 -7.30 -37.66
N ARG A 319 -19.51 -6.55 -38.56
CA ARG A 319 -18.04 -6.39 -38.54
C ARG A 319 -17.53 -5.71 -37.27
N GLN A 320 -18.24 -4.71 -36.75
CA GLN A 320 -17.87 -4.06 -35.49
C GLN A 320 -18.12 -4.98 -34.29
N ALA A 321 -19.24 -5.72 -34.31
CA ALA A 321 -19.59 -6.69 -33.29
C ALA A 321 -18.53 -7.82 -33.22
N ASP A 322 -18.16 -8.40 -34.35
CA ASP A 322 -17.13 -9.44 -34.42
C ASP A 322 -15.76 -8.95 -33.93
N ALA A 323 -15.38 -7.73 -34.31
CA ALA A 323 -14.14 -7.12 -33.83
C ALA A 323 -14.12 -6.95 -32.31
N LEU A 324 -15.23 -6.45 -31.74
CA LEU A 324 -15.38 -6.31 -30.28
C LEU A 324 -15.39 -7.67 -29.59
N ASN A 325 -16.13 -8.64 -30.12
CA ASN A 325 -16.29 -9.96 -29.49
C ASN A 325 -14.96 -10.72 -29.44
N ASN A 326 -14.18 -10.68 -30.53
CA ASN A 326 -12.83 -11.26 -30.54
C ASN A 326 -11.92 -10.60 -29.51
N TYR A 327 -11.94 -9.26 -29.45
CA TYR A 327 -11.19 -8.49 -28.46
C TYR A 327 -11.56 -8.86 -27.01
N LEU A 328 -12.85 -8.95 -26.69
CA LEU A 328 -13.32 -9.28 -25.34
C LEU A 328 -13.03 -10.74 -24.97
N ILE A 329 -13.15 -11.69 -25.91
CA ILE A 329 -12.81 -13.10 -25.68
C ILE A 329 -11.32 -13.24 -25.33
N ASP A 330 -10.46 -12.52 -26.03
CA ASP A 330 -9.03 -12.55 -25.75
C ASP A 330 -8.70 -11.98 -24.37
N LEU A 331 -9.30 -10.84 -23.99
CA LEU A 331 -9.14 -10.29 -22.64
C LEU A 331 -9.69 -11.21 -21.55
N ARG A 332 -10.84 -11.85 -21.79
CA ARG A 332 -11.46 -12.79 -20.84
C ARG A 332 -10.58 -14.00 -20.56
N ARG A 333 -9.80 -14.48 -21.54
CA ARG A 333 -8.85 -15.58 -21.33
C ARG A 333 -7.78 -15.18 -20.32
N SER A 334 -7.23 -13.98 -20.45
CA SER A 334 -6.24 -13.42 -19.53
C SER A 334 -6.82 -13.02 -18.18
N TRP A 335 -8.13 -12.73 -18.08
CA TRP A 335 -8.78 -12.42 -16.80
C TRP A 335 -8.89 -13.64 -15.87
N ARG A 336 -8.89 -14.86 -16.42
CA ARG A 336 -9.08 -16.13 -15.69
C ARG A 336 -7.77 -16.80 -15.27
N SER A 337 -6.65 -16.43 -15.89
CA SER A 337 -5.31 -16.95 -15.62
C SER A 337 -4.69 -16.26 -14.41
#